data_AF-A0A315BP34-F1
#
_entry.id   AF-A0A315BP34-F1
#
_cell.length_a   1.000
_cell.length_b   1.000
_cell.length_c   1.000
_cell.angle_alpha   90.00
_cell.angle_beta   90.00
_cell.angle_gamma   90.00
#
_symmetry.space_group_name_H-M   'P 1'
#
loop_
_entity.id
_entity.type
_entity.pdbx_description
1 polymer ?
#
loop_
_entity_poly.entity_id
_entity_poly.type
_entity_poly.pdbx_seq_one_letter_code
_entity_poly.pdbx_strand_id
1 'polypeptide(L)'
;MRVAQQAVTRHPWLAMVMGLFLMVCTHAVQARTSQEVQALSTMLTTELPREGQETYLKIRQGGPFPYEKDGTIFGNRERILPREARGYYREYTVRTPGARNRGARRIVCGGLVPAEPKACYYTQDHYASFRMIVDKP
;
A
#
# COMPACT_ATOMS: atom_id res chain seq x y z
N MET A 1 54.00 -21.57 -60.38
CA MET A 1 52.65 -21.05 -60.68
C MET A 1 52.06 -20.53 -59.37
N ARG A 2 51.61 -19.27 -59.34
CA ARG A 2 51.34 -18.48 -58.11
C ARG A 2 50.01 -18.86 -57.47
N VAL A 3 50.03 -19.09 -56.15
CA VAL A 3 48.85 -19.21 -55.28
C VAL A 3 48.27 -17.81 -55.06
N ALA A 4 47.00 -17.61 -55.43
CA ALA A 4 46.27 -16.37 -55.19
C ALA A 4 45.72 -16.37 -53.75
N GLN A 5 46.29 -15.53 -52.89
CA GLN A 5 45.72 -15.24 -51.58
C GLN A 5 44.62 -14.18 -51.76
N GLN A 6 43.37 -14.57 -51.52
CA GLN A 6 42.25 -13.62 -51.43
C GLN A 6 42.36 -12.84 -50.12
N ALA A 7 42.56 -11.52 -50.24
CA ALA A 7 42.56 -10.61 -49.10
C ALA A 7 41.13 -10.48 -48.54
N VAL A 8 40.92 -10.96 -47.32
CA VAL A 8 39.69 -10.72 -46.57
C VAL A 8 39.65 -9.24 -46.18
N THR A 9 38.81 -8.48 -46.87
CA THR A 9 38.52 -7.08 -46.54
C THR A 9 37.67 -7.03 -45.26
N ARG A 10 38.35 -6.79 -44.13
CA ARG A 10 37.67 -6.53 -42.85
C ARG A 10 37.04 -5.14 -42.94
N HIS A 11 35.73 -5.07 -43.11
CA HIS A 11 34.98 -3.82 -43.20
C HIS A 11 34.64 -3.31 -41.79
N PRO A 12 35.35 -2.31 -41.23
CA PRO A 12 35.20 -1.90 -39.83
C PRO A 12 33.89 -1.15 -39.55
N TRP A 13 33.14 -0.77 -40.59
CA TRP A 13 31.88 -0.04 -40.50
C TRP A 13 30.73 -0.80 -39.83
N LEU A 14 30.80 -2.14 -39.79
CA LEU A 14 29.78 -2.99 -39.16
C LEU A 14 29.80 -2.88 -37.63
N ALA A 15 30.95 -2.51 -37.03
CA ALA A 15 31.06 -2.33 -35.59
C ALA A 15 30.46 -1.01 -35.09
N MET A 16 30.36 0.01 -35.96
CA MET A 16 29.92 1.35 -35.57
C MET A 16 28.38 1.49 -35.51
N VAL A 17 27.64 0.69 -36.29
CA VAL A 17 26.16 0.68 -36.26
C VAL A 17 25.61 -0.06 -35.03
N MET A 18 26.38 -1.02 -34.48
CA MET A 18 25.95 -1.82 -33.33
C MET A 18 26.18 -1.13 -31.97
N GLY A 19 27.11 -0.17 -31.89
CA GLY A 19 27.35 0.61 -30.67
C GLY A 19 26.29 1.69 -30.39
N LEU A 20 25.70 2.28 -31.44
CA LEU A 20 24.68 3.32 -31.30
C LEU A 20 23.31 2.76 -30.89
N PHE A 21 23.03 1.48 -31.18
CA PHE A 21 21.76 0.82 -30.85
C PHE A 21 21.63 0.45 -29.36
N LEU A 22 22.75 0.23 -28.66
CA LEU A 22 22.75 -0.15 -27.24
C LEU A 22 22.63 1.05 -26.28
N MET A 23 22.88 2.28 -26.75
CA MET A 23 22.82 3.49 -25.92
C MET A 23 21.41 4.13 -25.86
N VAL A 24 20.51 3.76 -26.77
CA VAL A 24 19.13 4.29 -26.83
C VAL A 24 18.18 3.51 -25.90
N CYS A 25 18.51 2.27 -25.52
CA CYS A 25 17.62 1.43 -24.70
C CYS A 25 17.62 1.74 -23.19
N THR A 26 18.50 2.61 -22.69
CA THR A 26 18.58 2.91 -21.24
C THR A 26 17.72 4.09 -20.79
N HIS A 27 17.13 4.87 -21.71
CA HIS A 27 16.41 6.11 -21.37
C HIS A 27 14.90 5.96 -21.17
N ALA A 28 14.33 4.76 -21.24
CA ALA A 28 12.88 4.56 -21.12
C ALA A 28 12.45 3.81 -19.84
N VAL A 29 13.28 3.74 -18.81
CA VAL A 29 12.79 3.38 -17.46
C VAL A 29 12.20 4.64 -16.84
N GLN A 30 10.98 4.95 -17.25
CA GLN A 30 10.15 5.93 -16.55
C GLN A 30 9.77 5.29 -15.21
N ALA A 31 10.51 5.60 -14.15
CA ALA A 31 10.06 5.31 -12.80
C ALA A 31 8.66 5.93 -12.67
N ARG A 32 7.63 5.11 -12.45
CA ARG A 32 6.28 5.61 -12.17
C ARG A 32 6.41 6.52 -10.95
N THR A 33 6.34 7.83 -11.18
CA THR A 33 6.23 8.86 -10.16
C THR A 33 5.23 8.38 -9.13
N SER A 34 5.64 8.46 -7.86
CA SER A 34 4.87 8.11 -6.68
C SER A 34 3.40 8.38 -6.92
N GLN A 35 2.63 7.30 -7.05
CA GLN A 35 1.18 7.34 -7.14
C GLN A 35 0.72 8.28 -6.02
N GLU A 36 0.22 9.44 -6.44
CA GLU A 36 -0.39 10.46 -5.61
C GLU A 36 -1.28 9.71 -4.62
N VAL A 37 -0.91 9.73 -3.34
CA VAL A 37 -1.72 9.13 -2.28
C VAL A 37 -3.07 9.81 -2.44
N GLN A 38 -4.07 9.07 -2.92
CA GLN A 38 -5.42 9.59 -3.03
C GLN A 38 -5.75 10.22 -1.69
N ALA A 39 -6.00 11.52 -1.69
CA ALA A 39 -6.28 12.26 -0.47
C ALA A 39 -7.48 11.58 0.21
N LEU A 40 -7.19 10.79 1.25
CA LEU A 40 -8.21 10.03 1.94
C LEU A 40 -9.17 11.03 2.58
N SER A 41 -10.46 10.88 2.29
CA SER A 41 -11.47 11.72 2.95
C SER A 41 -11.38 11.53 4.47
N THR A 42 -11.54 12.61 5.22
CA THR A 42 -11.52 12.57 6.69
C THR A 42 -12.92 12.35 7.23
N MET A 43 -13.01 11.84 8.45
CA MET A 43 -14.25 11.72 9.21
C MET A 43 -13.98 11.94 10.69
N LEU A 44 -14.92 12.57 11.39
CA LEU A 44 -14.79 12.71 12.84
C LEU A 44 -15.03 11.38 13.54
N THR A 45 -14.40 11.17 14.69
CA THR A 45 -14.69 10.01 15.56
C THR A 45 -16.19 9.92 15.88
N THR A 46 -16.87 11.06 16.04
CA THR A 46 -18.33 11.14 16.29
C THR A 46 -19.19 10.75 15.08
N GLU A 47 -18.65 10.76 13.87
CA GLU A 47 -19.33 10.33 12.64
C GLU A 47 -19.25 8.81 12.42
N LEU A 48 -18.41 8.09 13.18
CA LEU A 48 -18.38 6.64 13.14
C LEU A 48 -19.73 6.08 13.60
N PRO A 49 -20.17 4.93 13.05
CA PRO A 49 -21.20 4.13 13.70
C PRO A 49 -20.84 3.88 15.16
N ARG A 50 -21.85 3.71 16.02
CA ARG A 50 -21.65 3.51 17.47
C ARG A 50 -20.64 2.40 17.77
N GLU A 51 -20.75 1.27 17.07
CA GLU A 51 -19.84 0.13 17.23
C GLU A 51 -18.39 0.49 16.80
N GLY A 52 -18.25 1.41 15.84
CA GLY A 52 -16.95 1.95 15.41
C GLY A 52 -16.31 2.83 16.48
N GLN A 53 -17.11 3.69 17.14
CA GLN A 53 -16.64 4.51 18.26
C GLN A 53 -16.15 3.64 19.42
N GLU A 54 -16.93 2.61 19.78
CA GLU A 54 -16.56 1.65 20.83
C GLU A 54 -15.26 0.89 20.48
N THR A 55 -15.11 0.48 19.21
CA THR A 55 -13.89 -0.19 18.74
C THR A 55 -12.70 0.75 18.79
N TYR A 56 -12.85 1.99 18.34
CA TYR A 56 -11.80 3.01 18.37
C TYR A 56 -11.30 3.29 19.79
N LEU A 57 -12.21 3.40 20.77
CA LEU A 57 -11.85 3.56 22.18
C LEU A 57 -11.07 2.35 22.72
N LYS A 58 -11.52 1.12 22.40
CA LYS A 58 -10.82 -0.11 22.81
C LYS A 58 -9.41 -0.21 22.25
N ILE A 59 -9.21 0.24 20.99
CA ILE A 59 -7.87 0.28 20.38
C ILE A 59 -6.92 1.12 21.24
N ARG A 60 -7.36 2.32 21.65
CA ARG A 60 -6.56 3.23 22.49
C ARG A 60 -6.35 2.72 23.92
N GLN A 61 -7.23 1.83 24.39
CA GLN A 61 -7.10 1.15 25.68
C GLN A 61 -6.26 -0.13 25.61
N GLY A 62 -5.90 -0.59 24.39
CA GLY A 62 -5.17 -1.84 24.19
C GLY A 62 -6.03 -3.12 24.25
N GLY A 63 -7.35 -3.00 24.16
CA GLY A 63 -8.30 -4.13 24.22
C GLY A 63 -9.02 -4.26 25.57
N PRO A 64 -9.60 -5.43 25.88
CA PRO A 64 -9.59 -6.68 25.10
C PRO A 64 -10.40 -6.59 23.79
N PHE A 65 -10.02 -7.41 22.81
CA PHE A 65 -10.70 -7.46 21.52
C PHE A 65 -11.54 -8.74 21.35
N PRO A 66 -12.76 -8.64 20.79
CA PRO A 66 -13.69 -9.77 20.74
C PRO A 66 -13.40 -10.77 19.62
N TYR A 67 -12.63 -10.41 18.59
CA TYR A 67 -12.37 -11.30 17.45
C TYR A 67 -10.89 -11.65 17.32
N GLU A 68 -10.61 -12.89 16.93
CA GLU A 68 -9.24 -13.43 16.80
C GLU A 68 -8.33 -12.65 15.83
N LYS A 69 -8.93 -11.97 14.84
CA LYS A 69 -8.20 -11.19 13.84
C LYS A 69 -7.92 -9.76 14.30
N ASP A 70 -8.51 -9.31 15.40
CA ASP A 70 -8.32 -7.96 15.90
C ASP A 70 -6.89 -7.80 16.42
N GLY A 71 -6.23 -6.72 15.99
CA GLY A 71 -4.83 -6.45 16.29
C GLY A 71 -3.85 -7.17 15.38
N THR A 72 -4.30 -8.02 14.45
CA THR A 72 -3.38 -8.65 13.48
C THR A 72 -2.89 -7.66 12.42
N ILE A 73 -1.75 -7.97 11.78
CA ILE A 73 -1.11 -7.07 10.81
C ILE A 73 -1.99 -6.91 9.56
N PHE A 74 -2.30 -5.67 9.20
CA PHE A 74 -2.90 -5.32 7.92
C PHE A 74 -1.78 -5.03 6.90
N GLY A 75 -1.81 -5.72 5.77
CA GLY A 75 -0.71 -5.68 4.80
C GLY A 75 -0.67 -4.46 3.87
N ASN A 76 -1.78 -3.72 3.74
CA ASN A 76 -1.92 -2.61 2.79
C ASN A 76 -1.41 -2.96 1.37
N ARG A 77 -1.82 -4.12 0.82
CA ARG A 77 -1.27 -4.66 -0.45
C ARG A 77 -1.72 -3.84 -1.66
N GLU A 78 -2.95 -3.36 -1.59
CA GLU A 78 -3.62 -2.51 -2.56
C GLU A 78 -3.11 -1.07 -2.50
N ARG A 79 -2.33 -0.73 -1.45
CA ARG A 79 -1.68 0.58 -1.23
C ARG A 79 -2.66 1.76 -1.24
N ILE A 80 -3.86 1.53 -0.68
CA ILE A 80 -4.87 2.59 -0.50
C ILE A 80 -4.45 3.50 0.66
N LEU A 81 -3.88 2.94 1.73
CA LEU A 81 -3.30 3.71 2.83
C LEU A 81 -1.87 4.14 2.47
N PRO A 82 -1.29 5.16 3.16
CA PRO A 82 0.10 5.53 2.98
C PRO A 82 1.08 4.34 3.05
N ARG A 83 2.19 4.45 2.32
CA ARG A 83 3.20 3.39 2.26
C ARG A 83 4.07 3.46 3.50
N GLU A 84 3.99 2.43 4.33
CA GLU A 84 4.72 2.32 5.59
C GLU A 84 5.44 0.97 5.71
N ALA A 85 6.31 0.84 6.71
CA ALA A 85 7.03 -0.40 6.98
C ALA A 85 6.08 -1.59 7.27
N ARG A 86 6.53 -2.81 7.00
CA ARG A 86 5.75 -4.02 7.31
C ARG A 86 5.45 -4.08 8.80
N GLY A 87 4.19 -4.39 9.13
CA GLY A 87 3.72 -4.45 10.53
C GLY A 87 3.28 -3.11 11.11
N TYR A 88 3.39 -2.01 10.36
CA TYR A 88 2.93 -0.70 10.79
C TYR A 88 1.42 -0.62 10.99
N TYR A 89 0.64 -1.31 10.15
CA TYR A 89 -0.82 -1.30 10.22
C TYR A 89 -1.36 -2.55 10.91
N ARG A 90 -2.42 -2.36 11.71
CA ARG A 90 -3.20 -3.43 12.34
C ARG A 90 -4.69 -3.23 12.09
N GLU A 91 -5.42 -4.32 11.92
CA GLU A 91 -6.87 -4.29 11.69
C GLU A 91 -7.68 -4.65 12.93
N TYR A 92 -8.87 -4.06 13.04
CA TYR A 92 -9.82 -4.29 14.12
C TYR A 92 -11.24 -4.34 13.56
N THR A 93 -12.03 -5.28 14.05
CA THR A 93 -13.40 -5.49 13.62
C THR A 93 -14.33 -4.44 14.20
N VAL A 94 -15.08 -3.77 13.34
CA VAL A 94 -16.25 -3.00 13.76
C VAL A 94 -17.47 -3.90 13.59
N ARG A 95 -18.18 -4.18 14.68
CA ARG A 95 -19.35 -5.06 14.64
C ARG A 95 -20.44 -4.47 13.73
N THR A 96 -21.01 -5.30 12.87
CA THR A 96 -22.24 -4.96 12.14
C THR A 96 -23.42 -5.57 12.90
N PRO A 97 -24.38 -4.76 13.39
CA PRO A 97 -25.58 -5.27 14.03
C PRO A 97 -26.32 -6.29 13.16
N GLY A 98 -26.77 -7.40 13.76
CA GLY A 98 -27.47 -8.48 13.07
C GLY A 98 -26.60 -9.42 12.22
N ALA A 99 -25.33 -9.09 11.98
CA ALA A 99 -24.43 -10.00 11.27
C ALA A 99 -24.07 -11.22 12.13
N ARG A 100 -24.11 -12.42 11.52
CA ARG A 100 -23.66 -13.68 12.14
C ARG A 100 -22.15 -13.89 12.08
N ASN A 101 -21.45 -13.06 11.32
CA ASN A 101 -20.01 -13.07 11.13
C ASN A 101 -19.43 -11.69 11.50
N ARG A 102 -18.13 -11.49 11.28
CA ARG A 102 -17.42 -10.23 11.54
C ARG A 102 -17.93 -9.03 10.70
N GLY A 103 -18.77 -9.25 9.69
CA GLY A 103 -19.20 -8.20 8.75
C GLY A 103 -18.04 -7.65 7.90
N ALA A 104 -18.30 -6.55 7.19
CA ALA A 104 -17.34 -5.89 6.29
C ALA A 104 -16.62 -4.69 6.93
N ARG A 105 -17.10 -4.19 8.07
CA ARG A 105 -16.63 -2.93 8.67
C ARG A 105 -15.35 -3.14 9.49
N ARG A 106 -14.35 -2.30 9.31
CA ARG A 106 -13.07 -2.38 10.04
C ARG A 106 -12.53 -1.00 10.39
N ILE A 107 -11.73 -0.96 11.44
CA ILE A 107 -10.78 0.13 11.68
C ILE A 107 -9.38 -0.44 11.46
N VAL A 108 -8.57 0.25 10.66
CA VAL A 108 -7.14 -0.05 10.48
C VAL A 108 -6.37 1.09 11.12
N CYS A 109 -5.51 0.79 12.08
CA CYS A 109 -4.68 1.80 12.73
C CYS A 109 -3.21 1.57 12.40
N GLY A 110 -2.50 2.67 12.11
CA GLY A 110 -1.07 2.71 11.84
C GLY A 110 -0.29 3.22 13.04
N GLY A 111 0.87 2.63 13.30
CA GLY A 111 1.78 3.03 14.37
C GLY A 111 2.57 1.84 14.92
N LEU A 112 3.78 2.11 15.43
CA LEU A 112 4.63 1.05 16.00
C LEU A 112 4.10 0.53 17.33
N VAL A 113 3.43 1.38 18.11
CA VAL A 113 2.81 1.04 19.38
C VAL A 113 1.30 0.87 19.14
N PRO A 114 0.73 -0.35 19.25
CA PRO A 114 -0.66 -0.61 18.85
C PRO A 114 -1.72 0.21 19.58
N ALA A 115 -1.51 0.50 20.87
CA ALA A 115 -2.44 1.28 21.70
C ALA A 115 -2.24 2.81 21.56
N GLU A 116 -1.19 3.24 20.87
CA GLU A 116 -0.88 4.65 20.59
C GLU A 116 -0.75 4.88 19.07
N PRO A 117 -1.84 4.64 18.31
CA PRO A 117 -1.79 4.75 16.86
C PRO A 117 -1.52 6.21 16.44
N LYS A 118 -0.72 6.36 15.39
CA LYS A 118 -0.44 7.65 14.75
C LYS A 118 -1.61 8.13 13.89
N ALA A 119 -2.32 7.20 13.27
CA ALA A 119 -3.53 7.45 12.51
C ALA A 119 -4.41 6.20 12.48
N CYS A 120 -5.71 6.39 12.41
CA CYS A 120 -6.68 5.30 12.21
C CYS A 120 -7.58 5.61 11.02
N TYR A 121 -8.02 4.55 10.35
CA TYR A 121 -8.80 4.61 9.12
C TYR A 121 -9.99 3.68 9.23
N TYR A 122 -11.17 4.16 8.88
CA TYR A 122 -12.39 3.37 8.85
C TYR A 122 -12.68 2.90 7.42
N THR A 123 -13.05 1.63 7.28
CA THR A 123 -13.62 1.05 6.07
C THR A 123 -14.96 0.42 6.40
N GLN A 124 -15.95 0.64 5.54
CA GLN A 124 -17.27 0.01 5.65
C GLN A 124 -17.46 -1.14 4.66
N ASP A 125 -16.52 -1.31 3.74
CA ASP A 125 -16.62 -2.09 2.51
C ASP A 125 -15.47 -3.11 2.38
N HIS A 126 -14.99 -3.62 3.52
CA HIS A 126 -13.96 -4.66 3.58
C HIS A 126 -12.67 -4.26 2.82
N TYR A 127 -12.13 -3.11 3.20
CA TYR A 127 -10.86 -2.53 2.71
C TYR A 127 -10.89 -1.98 1.27
N ALA A 128 -12.07 -1.88 0.63
CA ALA A 128 -12.16 -1.31 -0.72
C ALA A 128 -12.02 0.22 -0.73
N SER A 129 -12.43 0.91 0.34
CA SER A 129 -12.21 2.33 0.55
C SER A 129 -11.96 2.66 2.03
N PHE A 130 -11.34 3.81 2.27
CA PHE A 130 -11.01 4.28 3.61
C PHE A 130 -11.34 5.75 3.84
N ARG A 131 -11.74 6.08 5.07
CA ARG A 131 -11.77 7.44 5.59
C ARG A 131 -10.84 7.56 6.78
N MET A 132 -10.02 8.61 6.86
CA MET A 132 -9.17 8.86 8.03
C MET A 132 -10.02 9.38 9.19
N ILE A 133 -9.87 8.76 10.37
CA ILE A 133 -10.57 9.17 11.60
C ILE A 133 -9.78 10.29 12.27
N VAL A 134 -10.47 11.38 12.65
CA VAL A 134 -9.90 12.51 13.40
C VAL A 134 -10.76 12.81 14.63
N ASP A 135 -10.14 13.07 15.79
CA ASP A 135 -10.87 13.22 17.06
C ASP A 135 -11.58 14.58 17.19
N LYS A 136 -11.03 15.62 16.56
CA LYS A 136 -11.54 16.99 16.42
C LYS A 136 -10.66 17.70 15.35
N PRO A 137 -11.22 18.59 14.52
CA PRO A 137 -10.39 19.49 13.71
C PRO A 137 -9.57 20.44 14.59
#